data_AF-A0A2V5VEF8-F1
#
_entry.id   AF-A0A2V5VEF8-F1
#
_cell.length_a   1.000
_cell.length_b   1.000
_cell.length_c   1.000
_cell.angle_alpha   90.00
_cell.angle_beta   90.00
_cell.angle_gamma   90.00
#
_symmetry.space_group_name_H-M   'P 1'
#
loop_
_entity.id
_entity.type
_entity.pdbx_description
1 polymer ?
#
loop_
_entity_poly.entity_id
_entity_poly.type
_entity_poly.pdbx_seq_one_letter_code
_entity_poly.pdbx_strand_id
1 'polypeptide(L)'
;IHRRQPVQAVNSPKEALLVSLNEDGRVDLDHMAGLLNKPVEEFLPDLKGIIFLNPQSNQWETDDQYLSGNVREKLAIADAAAITDPRFGENVEALKSVQPEDLPATEIDVRLGASWMPPDDVKQFTQALLNLSSGIEISHIHALGTWHVNGDWEARAATGNTTDWGTDRYSGLELIEDALNLRTPTVYDLNADKKPVVNAQATEAAREKQERIKERFKEWVWQEDSRRERLVRLYNDTFNHTRLRTFNGEHLTLPGASSTIQLHTHQKAGVWRILQTHNTLLAHVVGAGKTFSMVAAAMELKRLGLARKPMFTVPNHMLGQFSTELLTLYPGANILVAGKEDFEAKNRKKLFSRIATGNWDAVIVTHSGFERIPLSEDTQRRFFEEQLHELEVIRLQHADSSNRRLVKELERAKKRLEVRLQALAAEHKKDNTLTFEELGVDRLFVDEAHYFKNLFYLTKMTRIAGLPQTASERAFDMFLKVRHVQSLNGGGGVVFATGTEA
;
A
#
# COMPACT_ATOMS: atom_id res chain seq x y z
N ILE A 1 5.43 19.84 25.68
CA ILE A 1 5.81 18.87 24.61
C ILE A 1 7.26 18.47 24.87
N HIS A 2 7.49 17.30 25.46
CA HIS A 2 8.86 16.77 25.53
C HIS A 2 9.21 16.25 24.14
N ARG A 3 9.98 17.03 23.36
CA ARG A 3 10.59 16.54 22.12
C ARG A 3 11.43 15.32 22.47
N ARG A 4 11.32 14.28 21.64
CA ARG A 4 12.12 13.06 21.73
C ARG A 4 13.60 13.47 21.70
N GLN A 5 14.38 13.01 22.68
CA GLN A 5 15.82 13.21 22.66
C GLN A 5 16.40 12.25 21.61
N PRO A 6 17.28 12.74 20.72
CA PRO A 6 17.92 11.88 19.73
C PRO A 6 18.76 10.81 20.43
N VAL A 7 18.79 9.62 19.86
CA VAL A 7 19.63 8.53 20.36
C VAL A 7 21.10 8.95 20.24
N GLN A 8 21.90 8.76 21.28
CA GLN A 8 23.28 9.25 21.33
C GLN A 8 24.33 8.18 21.01
N ALA A 9 24.01 6.91 21.28
CA ALA A 9 24.93 5.79 21.06
C ALA A 9 24.16 4.47 20.92
N VAL A 10 24.73 3.54 20.16
CA VAL A 10 24.22 2.17 19.98
C VAL A 10 25.38 1.18 19.94
N ASN A 11 25.09 -0.12 20.10
CA ASN A 11 26.13 -1.14 20.27
C ASN A 11 26.43 -1.94 19.00
N SER A 12 25.63 -1.78 17.93
CA SER A 12 25.87 -2.49 16.67
C SER A 12 25.44 -1.70 15.43
N PRO A 13 26.03 -2.00 14.25
CA PRO A 13 25.67 -1.32 13.00
C PRO A 13 24.20 -1.48 12.62
N LYS A 14 23.58 -2.63 12.94
CA LYS A 14 22.15 -2.88 12.67
C LYS A 14 21.23 -2.03 13.55
N GLU A 15 21.63 -1.77 14.79
CA GLU A 15 20.92 -0.82 15.66
C GLU A 15 21.08 0.61 15.15
N ALA A 16 22.28 0.99 14.72
CA ALA A 16 22.53 2.32 14.12
C ALA A 16 21.67 2.54 12.87
N LEU A 17 21.54 1.50 12.03
CA LEU A 17 20.66 1.50 10.86
C LEU A 17 19.21 1.79 11.25
N LEU A 18 18.68 1.10 12.27
CA LEU A 18 17.31 1.34 12.75
C LEU A 18 17.09 2.76 13.27
N VAL A 19 18.06 3.31 14.00
CA VAL A 19 17.99 4.68 14.50
C VAL A 19 17.96 5.66 13.33
N SER A 20 18.86 5.51 12.35
CA SER A 20 18.88 6.38 11.17
C SER A 20 17.59 6.29 10.36
N LEU A 21 17.03 5.09 10.17
CA LEU A 21 15.73 4.93 9.51
C LEU A 21 14.59 5.64 10.27
N ASN A 22 14.62 5.66 11.61
CA ASN A 22 13.57 6.27 12.42
C ASN A 22 13.68 7.79 12.52
N GLU A 23 14.91 8.31 12.57
CA GLU A 23 15.20 9.73 12.78
C GLU A 23 15.35 10.50 11.45
N ASP A 24 16.01 9.90 10.45
CA ASP A 24 16.30 10.53 9.15
C ASP A 24 15.35 10.07 8.04
N GLY A 25 14.63 8.96 8.24
CA GLY A 25 13.75 8.36 7.22
C GLY A 25 14.50 7.67 6.07
N ARG A 26 15.81 7.49 6.18
CA ARG A 26 16.71 6.89 5.17
C ARG A 26 17.92 6.24 5.84
N VAL A 27 18.75 5.55 5.07
CA VAL A 27 20.06 5.07 5.54
C VAL A 27 21.06 6.21 5.43
N ASP A 28 21.46 6.79 6.57
CA ASP A 28 22.44 7.88 6.66
C ASP A 28 23.72 7.38 7.34
N LEU A 29 24.75 7.07 6.53
CA LEU A 29 25.99 6.47 7.03
C LEU A 29 26.77 7.41 7.95
N ASP A 30 26.69 8.72 7.75
CA ASP A 30 27.38 9.71 8.59
C ASP A 30 26.74 9.77 9.98
N HIS A 31 25.40 9.73 10.05
CA HIS A 31 24.70 9.63 11.32
C HIS A 31 25.03 8.32 12.04
N MET A 32 25.03 7.19 11.31
CA MET A 32 25.41 5.89 11.87
C MET A 32 26.84 5.87 12.42
N ALA A 33 27.79 6.51 11.71
CA ALA A 33 29.17 6.67 12.17
C ALA A 33 29.24 7.44 13.50
N GLY A 34 28.43 8.50 13.65
CA GLY A 34 28.29 9.24 14.89
C GLY A 34 27.76 8.39 16.06
N LEU A 35 26.73 7.58 15.82
CA LEU A 35 26.14 6.70 16.84
C LEU A 35 27.07 5.57 17.30
N LEU A 36 27.92 5.08 16.39
CA LEU A 36 28.87 4.00 16.66
C LEU A 36 30.23 4.52 17.15
N ASN A 37 30.49 5.82 17.00
CA ASN A 37 31.80 6.45 17.19
C ASN A 37 32.91 5.71 16.40
N LYS A 38 32.62 5.38 15.13
CA LYS A 38 33.50 4.62 14.23
C LYS A 38 33.39 5.15 12.80
N PRO A 39 34.47 5.10 11.99
CA PRO A 39 34.41 5.47 10.58
C PRO A 39 33.56 4.48 9.78
N VAL A 40 32.98 4.95 8.67
CA VAL A 40 32.06 4.17 7.82
C VAL A 40 32.68 2.88 7.32
N GLU A 41 33.96 2.92 6.96
CA GLU A 41 34.70 1.78 6.42
C GLU A 41 34.83 0.61 7.42
N GLU A 42 34.75 0.90 8.73
CA GLU A 42 34.87 -0.13 9.77
C GLU A 42 33.58 -0.93 9.96
N PHE A 43 32.41 -0.29 9.84
CA PHE A 43 31.12 -0.93 10.12
C PHE A 43 30.29 -1.29 8.88
N LEU A 44 30.55 -0.67 7.73
CA LEU A 44 29.83 -0.96 6.49
C LEU A 44 29.88 -2.45 6.10
N PRO A 45 31.01 -3.19 6.26
CA PRO A 45 31.04 -4.63 5.99
C PRO A 45 30.03 -5.46 6.79
N ASP A 46 29.67 -5.03 8.01
CA ASP A 46 28.70 -5.73 8.87
C ASP A 46 27.24 -5.54 8.41
N LEU A 47 27.02 -4.58 7.51
CA LEU A 47 25.72 -4.27 6.90
C LEU A 47 25.58 -4.85 5.49
N LYS A 48 26.59 -5.59 5.03
CA LYS A 48 26.56 -6.29 3.75
C LYS A 48 25.36 -7.23 3.66
N GLY A 49 24.63 -7.18 2.54
CA GLY A 49 23.36 -7.89 2.34
C GLY A 49 22.15 -7.35 3.12
N ILE A 50 22.32 -6.33 3.98
CA ILE A 50 21.23 -5.66 4.72
C ILE A 50 20.92 -4.30 4.11
N ILE A 51 21.93 -3.65 3.50
CA ILE A 51 21.77 -2.42 2.74
C ILE A 51 22.47 -2.55 1.38
N PHE A 52 21.94 -1.85 0.39
CA PHE A 52 22.48 -1.79 -0.97
C PHE A 52 22.58 -0.33 -1.41
N LEU A 53 23.67 0.02 -2.09
CA LEU A 53 23.79 1.32 -2.75
C LEU A 53 23.01 1.25 -4.06
N ASN A 54 21.98 2.07 -4.21
CA ASN A 54 21.20 2.11 -5.45
C ASN A 54 21.97 2.90 -6.54
N PRO A 55 22.35 2.27 -7.67
CA PRO A 55 23.13 2.93 -8.73
C PRO A 55 22.40 4.08 -9.43
N GLN A 56 21.06 4.13 -9.37
CA GLN A 56 20.26 5.16 -10.01
C GLN A 56 20.14 6.43 -9.16
N SER A 57 19.90 6.27 -7.85
CA SER A 57 19.71 7.39 -6.92
C SER A 57 20.99 7.78 -6.18
N ASN A 58 22.00 6.90 -6.19
CA ASN A 58 23.21 7.00 -5.38
C ASN A 58 22.91 7.12 -3.87
N GLN A 59 21.84 6.44 -3.42
CA GLN A 59 21.43 6.39 -2.02
C GLN A 59 21.48 4.95 -1.50
N TRP A 60 21.78 4.81 -0.21
CA TRP A 60 21.72 3.53 0.48
C TRP A 60 20.26 3.20 0.82
N GLU A 61 19.84 2.00 0.46
CA GLU A 61 18.51 1.46 0.71
C GLU A 61 18.63 0.15 1.49
N THR A 62 17.65 -0.16 2.34
CA THR A 62 17.61 -1.49 2.99
C THR A 62 17.34 -2.57 1.95
N ASP A 63 17.75 -3.81 2.23
CA ASP A 63 17.53 -5.00 1.40
C ASP A 63 16.06 -5.13 0.99
N ASP A 64 15.17 -4.98 1.97
CA ASP A 64 13.72 -5.06 1.77
C ASP A 64 13.19 -3.95 0.85
N GLN A 65 13.79 -2.76 0.83
CA GLN A 65 13.42 -1.66 -0.08
C GLN A 65 14.04 -1.85 -1.48
N TYR A 66 15.33 -2.16 -1.53
CA TYR A 66 16.08 -2.27 -2.78
C TYR A 66 15.62 -3.47 -3.60
N LEU A 67 15.40 -4.63 -2.97
CA LEU A 67 15.00 -5.88 -3.62
C LEU A 67 13.48 -5.99 -3.84
N SER A 68 12.78 -4.86 -3.91
CA SER A 68 11.33 -4.77 -4.09
C SER A 68 10.95 -3.73 -5.15
N GLY A 69 9.69 -3.76 -5.60
CA GLY A 69 9.24 -2.94 -6.73
C GLY A 69 9.67 -3.58 -8.06
N ASN A 70 10.02 -2.75 -9.06
CA ASN A 70 10.45 -3.22 -10.38
C ASN A 70 11.86 -3.83 -10.33
N VAL A 71 11.97 -5.10 -9.96
CA VAL A 71 13.27 -5.77 -9.77
C VAL A 71 13.96 -6.15 -11.08
N ARG A 72 13.23 -6.23 -12.20
CA ARG A 72 13.80 -6.45 -13.53
C ARG A 72 14.54 -5.21 -14.04
N GLU A 73 13.89 -4.05 -13.94
CA GLU A 73 14.52 -2.77 -14.29
C GLU A 73 15.72 -2.47 -13.39
N LYS A 74 15.57 -2.68 -12.07
CA LYS A 74 16.70 -2.53 -11.13
C LYS A 74 17.87 -3.44 -11.49
N LEU A 75 17.62 -4.69 -11.90
CA LEU A 75 18.68 -5.61 -12.33
C LEU A 75 19.41 -5.09 -13.56
N ALA A 76 18.67 -4.64 -14.59
CA ALA A 76 19.27 -4.07 -15.79
C ALA A 76 20.15 -2.84 -15.48
N ILE A 77 19.70 -1.96 -14.58
CA ILE A 77 20.49 -0.80 -14.14
C ILE A 77 21.73 -1.24 -13.36
N ALA A 78 21.59 -2.21 -12.45
CA ALA A 78 22.70 -2.74 -11.66
C ALA A 78 23.75 -3.42 -12.54
N ASP A 79 23.34 -4.21 -13.53
CA ASP A 79 24.23 -4.84 -14.52
C ASP A 79 25.01 -3.79 -15.31
N ALA A 80 24.33 -2.75 -15.80
CA ALA A 80 24.98 -1.65 -16.52
C ALA A 80 25.99 -0.91 -15.64
N ALA A 81 25.66 -0.64 -14.38
CA ALA A 81 26.55 0.01 -13.43
C ALA A 81 27.77 -0.86 -13.07
N ALA A 82 27.57 -2.17 -12.92
CA ALA A 82 28.62 -3.14 -12.57
C ALA A 82 29.73 -3.26 -13.63
N ILE A 83 29.44 -2.93 -14.90
CA ILE A 83 30.46 -2.84 -15.97
C ILE A 83 31.51 -1.76 -15.64
N THR A 84 31.07 -0.64 -15.06
CA THR A 84 31.93 0.52 -14.75
C THR A 84 32.45 0.54 -13.31
N ASP A 85 31.69 -0.03 -12.37
CA ASP A 85 32.01 -0.03 -10.95
C ASP A 85 31.75 -1.44 -10.36
N PRO A 86 32.81 -2.22 -10.08
CA PRO A 86 32.70 -3.59 -9.56
C PRO A 86 31.94 -3.71 -8.23
N ARG A 87 31.75 -2.61 -7.49
CA ARG A 87 30.99 -2.61 -6.22
C ARG A 87 29.54 -3.03 -6.41
N PHE A 88 28.95 -2.80 -7.59
CA PHE A 88 27.57 -3.21 -7.88
C PHE A 88 27.42 -4.69 -8.23
N GLY A 89 28.51 -5.48 -8.27
CA GLY A 89 28.41 -6.93 -8.48
C GLY A 89 27.53 -7.61 -7.42
N GLU A 90 27.54 -7.13 -6.18
CA GLU A 90 26.65 -7.65 -5.13
C GLU A 90 25.18 -7.34 -5.39
N ASN A 91 24.87 -6.13 -5.86
CA ASN A 91 23.51 -5.75 -6.23
C ASN A 91 22.95 -6.67 -7.32
N VAL A 92 23.77 -6.96 -8.34
CA VAL A 92 23.42 -7.85 -9.44
C VAL A 92 23.06 -9.25 -8.93
N GLU A 93 23.92 -9.85 -8.11
CA GLU A 93 23.68 -11.19 -7.58
C GLU A 93 22.43 -11.24 -6.67
N ALA A 94 22.25 -10.22 -5.83
CA ALA A 94 21.06 -10.11 -5.00
C ALA A 94 19.78 -9.96 -5.84
N LEU A 95 19.79 -9.10 -6.86
CA LEU A 95 18.64 -8.88 -7.73
C LEU A 95 18.31 -10.11 -8.60
N LYS A 96 19.31 -10.86 -9.08
CA LYS A 96 19.08 -12.14 -9.78
C LYS A 96 18.36 -13.15 -8.89
N SER A 97 18.68 -13.20 -7.60
CA SER A 97 18.09 -14.15 -6.65
C SER A 97 16.61 -13.89 -6.32
N VAL A 98 16.10 -12.69 -6.62
CA VAL A 98 14.74 -12.26 -6.28
C VAL A 98 13.86 -12.01 -7.50
N GLN A 99 14.29 -12.42 -8.69
CA GLN A 99 13.46 -12.27 -9.89
C GLN A 99 12.16 -13.07 -9.77
N PRO A 100 11.00 -12.50 -10.13
CA PRO A 100 9.77 -13.27 -10.25
C PRO A 100 9.96 -14.39 -11.25
N GLU A 101 9.35 -15.54 -10.98
CA GLU A 101 9.33 -16.66 -11.93
C GLU A 101 8.63 -16.23 -13.21
N ASP A 102 9.27 -16.45 -14.36
CA ASP A 102 8.71 -16.06 -15.66
C ASP A 102 7.41 -16.84 -15.91
N LEU A 103 6.34 -16.11 -16.21
CA LEU A 103 5.07 -16.69 -16.61
C LEU A 103 5.24 -17.38 -17.97
N PRO A 104 4.90 -18.67 -18.10
CA PRO A 104 4.92 -19.36 -19.38
C PRO A 104 3.80 -18.85 -20.29
N ALA A 105 3.91 -19.12 -21.60
CA ALA A 105 2.88 -18.72 -22.57
C ALA A 105 1.46 -19.20 -22.22
N THR A 106 1.34 -20.34 -21.52
CA THR A 106 0.06 -20.90 -21.07
C THR A 106 -0.63 -20.09 -19.97
N GLU A 107 0.13 -19.26 -19.24
CA GLU A 107 -0.38 -18.41 -18.16
C GLU A 107 -0.59 -16.96 -18.61
N ILE A 108 -0.20 -16.63 -19.84
CA ILE A 108 -0.36 -15.30 -20.42
C ILE A 108 -1.63 -15.27 -21.27
N ASP A 109 -2.67 -14.60 -20.79
CA ASP A 109 -3.87 -14.35 -21.60
C ASP A 109 -3.60 -13.23 -22.60
N VAL A 110 -3.75 -13.56 -23.89
CA VAL A 110 -3.53 -12.63 -25.00
C VAL A 110 -4.82 -12.48 -25.78
N ARG A 111 -5.22 -11.23 -26.01
CA ARG A 111 -6.39 -10.88 -26.81
C ARG A 111 -6.06 -9.76 -27.78
N LEU A 112 -6.81 -9.69 -28.88
CA LEU A 112 -6.81 -8.51 -29.73
C LEU A 112 -7.20 -7.30 -28.88
N GLY A 113 -6.41 -6.22 -28.99
CA GLY A 113 -6.56 -5.01 -28.18
C GLY A 113 -5.75 -5.01 -26.89
N ALA A 114 -4.89 -6.01 -26.66
CA ALA A 114 -3.86 -5.94 -25.64
C ALA A 114 -2.89 -4.78 -25.96
N SER A 115 -2.82 -3.78 -25.06
CA SER A 115 -2.03 -2.55 -25.25
C SER A 115 -0.51 -2.78 -25.34
N TRP A 116 -0.04 -3.94 -24.89
CA TRP A 116 1.35 -4.34 -24.92
C TRP A 116 1.75 -5.12 -26.17
N MET A 117 0.78 -5.51 -27.01
CA MET A 117 1.06 -6.22 -28.24
C MET A 117 1.80 -5.30 -29.22
N PRO A 118 2.93 -5.71 -29.81
CA PRO A 118 3.59 -4.90 -30.82
C PRO A 118 2.72 -4.76 -32.09
N PRO A 119 2.64 -3.56 -32.70
CA PRO A 119 1.87 -3.37 -33.93
C PRO A 119 2.30 -4.28 -35.08
N ASP A 120 3.59 -4.63 -35.16
CA ASP A 120 4.12 -5.54 -36.17
C ASP A 120 3.56 -6.96 -36.04
N ASP A 121 3.30 -7.44 -34.82
CA ASP A 121 2.69 -8.75 -34.59
C ASP A 121 1.22 -8.76 -35.04
N VAL A 122 0.49 -7.70 -34.75
CA VAL A 122 -0.89 -7.55 -35.25
C VAL A 122 -0.89 -7.49 -36.78
N LYS A 123 0.09 -6.79 -37.39
CA LYS A 123 0.21 -6.70 -38.85
C LYS A 123 0.45 -8.07 -39.48
N GLN A 124 1.39 -8.84 -38.93
CA GLN A 124 1.66 -10.20 -39.39
C GLN A 124 0.43 -11.10 -39.24
N PHE A 125 -0.31 -10.98 -38.14
CA PHE A 125 -1.56 -11.71 -37.96
C PHE A 125 -2.58 -11.36 -39.03
N THR A 126 -2.83 -10.07 -39.28
CA THR A 126 -3.80 -9.62 -40.30
C THR A 126 -3.40 -10.13 -41.69
N GLN A 127 -2.11 -10.06 -42.04
CA GLN A 127 -1.60 -10.57 -43.31
C GLN A 127 -1.79 -12.08 -43.44
N ALA A 128 -1.45 -12.85 -42.40
CA ALA A 128 -1.60 -14.30 -42.39
C ALA A 128 -3.08 -14.73 -42.41
N LEU A 129 -3.95 -14.04 -41.70
CA LEU A 129 -5.37 -14.35 -41.62
C LEU A 129 -6.08 -14.12 -42.96
N LEU A 130 -5.78 -12.99 -43.62
CA LEU A 130 -6.43 -12.59 -44.86
C LEU A 130 -5.72 -13.09 -46.13
N ASN A 131 -4.64 -13.89 -45.97
CA ASN A 131 -3.76 -14.37 -47.05
C ASN A 131 -3.18 -13.25 -47.92
N LEU A 132 -2.65 -12.20 -47.29
CA LEU A 132 -2.06 -11.03 -47.95
C LEU A 132 -0.53 -11.02 -47.79
N SER A 133 0.20 -10.71 -48.86
CA SER A 133 1.67 -10.57 -48.84
C SER A 133 2.15 -9.17 -48.42
N SER A 134 1.35 -8.13 -48.67
CA SER A 134 1.65 -6.73 -48.36
C SER A 134 0.36 -5.91 -48.26
N GLY A 135 0.48 -4.59 -48.14
CA GLY A 135 -0.69 -3.69 -48.24
C GLY A 135 -1.44 -3.43 -46.95
N ILE A 136 -0.96 -3.92 -45.80
CA ILE A 136 -1.52 -3.65 -44.47
C ILE A 136 -0.60 -2.73 -43.67
N GLU A 137 -1.18 -1.68 -43.10
CA GLU A 137 -0.57 -0.77 -42.14
C GLU A 137 -1.36 -0.80 -40.83
N ILE A 138 -0.67 -1.03 -39.72
CA ILE A 138 -1.26 -1.02 -38.38
C ILE A 138 -0.53 0.00 -37.53
N SER A 139 -1.29 0.86 -36.89
CA SER A 139 -0.76 1.88 -35.98
C SER A 139 -1.52 1.84 -34.65
N HIS A 140 -0.79 2.08 -33.57
CA HIS A 140 -1.35 2.22 -32.23
C HIS A 140 -1.03 3.60 -31.67
N ILE A 141 -2.06 4.40 -31.42
CA ILE A 141 -1.91 5.74 -30.83
C ILE A 141 -1.98 5.59 -29.30
N HIS A 142 -0.82 5.39 -28.66
CA HIS A 142 -0.72 5.13 -27.22
C HIS A 142 -1.45 6.18 -26.35
N ALA A 143 -1.44 7.45 -26.73
CA ALA A 143 -2.11 8.53 -25.99
C ALA A 143 -3.65 8.39 -25.96
N LEU A 144 -4.24 7.74 -26.97
CA LEU A 144 -5.68 7.53 -27.11
C LEU A 144 -6.09 6.07 -26.87
N GLY A 145 -5.12 5.16 -26.71
CA GLY A 145 -5.34 3.72 -26.62
C GLY A 145 -6.09 3.13 -27.82
N THR A 146 -5.97 3.78 -28.99
CA THR A 146 -6.75 3.45 -30.19
C THR A 146 -5.85 2.82 -31.25
N TRP A 147 -6.37 1.77 -31.89
CA TRP A 147 -5.75 1.05 -33.00
C TRP A 147 -6.39 1.47 -34.32
N HIS A 148 -5.58 1.62 -35.35
CA HIS A 148 -6.05 1.83 -36.72
C HIS A 148 -5.49 0.75 -37.63
N VAL A 149 -6.36 0.19 -38.48
CA VAL A 149 -6.00 -0.84 -39.45
C VAL A 149 -6.32 -0.33 -40.85
N ASN A 150 -5.28 -0.05 -41.63
CA ASN A 150 -5.42 0.40 -43.00
C ASN A 150 -4.97 -0.68 -43.98
N GLY A 151 -5.82 -0.98 -44.95
CA GLY A 151 -5.47 -1.80 -46.12
C GLY A 151 -5.37 -0.94 -47.38
N ASP A 152 -4.51 -1.32 -48.32
CA ASP A 152 -4.54 -0.78 -49.68
C ASP A 152 -5.73 -1.32 -50.50
N TRP A 153 -5.79 -1.01 -51.78
CA TRP A 153 -6.91 -1.42 -52.64
C TRP A 153 -6.96 -2.94 -52.86
N GLU A 154 -5.80 -3.61 -52.93
CA GLU A 154 -5.71 -5.06 -53.11
C GLU A 154 -6.14 -5.79 -51.84
N ALA A 155 -5.68 -5.33 -50.68
CA ALA A 155 -6.07 -5.86 -49.37
C ALA A 155 -7.58 -5.73 -49.12
N ARG A 156 -8.18 -4.60 -49.53
CA ARG A 156 -9.63 -4.39 -49.40
C ARG A 156 -10.44 -5.31 -50.30
N ALA A 157 -9.95 -5.62 -51.50
CA ALA A 157 -10.63 -6.46 -52.48
C ALA A 157 -10.38 -7.97 -52.30
N ALA A 158 -9.44 -8.36 -51.44
CA ALA A 158 -9.09 -9.76 -51.24
C ALA A 158 -10.26 -10.58 -50.68
N THR A 159 -10.43 -11.80 -51.20
CA THR A 159 -11.48 -12.75 -50.76
C THR A 159 -11.40 -13.03 -49.26
N GLY A 160 -10.19 -13.09 -48.71
CA GLY A 160 -9.95 -13.22 -47.27
C GLY A 160 -10.66 -12.13 -46.46
N ASN A 161 -10.61 -10.89 -46.95
CA ASN A 161 -11.20 -9.71 -46.32
C ASN A 161 -12.72 -9.60 -46.54
N THR A 162 -13.22 -9.93 -47.73
CA THR A 162 -14.63 -9.72 -48.07
C THR A 162 -15.54 -10.88 -47.68
N THR A 163 -15.01 -12.10 -47.64
CA THR A 163 -15.84 -13.32 -47.60
C THR A 163 -15.40 -14.32 -46.54
N ASP A 164 -14.10 -14.67 -46.51
CA ASP A 164 -13.63 -15.73 -45.60
C ASP A 164 -13.68 -15.28 -44.13
N TRP A 165 -13.28 -14.03 -43.87
CA TRP A 165 -13.27 -13.43 -42.54
C TRP A 165 -14.17 -12.21 -42.41
N GLY A 166 -14.70 -11.71 -43.52
CA GLY A 166 -15.69 -10.64 -43.57
C GLY A 166 -17.12 -11.14 -43.80
N THR A 167 -18.00 -10.17 -44.00
CA THR A 167 -19.40 -10.29 -44.40
C THR A 167 -19.71 -9.23 -45.45
N ASP A 168 -20.87 -9.30 -46.09
CA ASP A 168 -21.32 -8.26 -47.04
C ASP A 168 -21.43 -6.85 -46.42
N ARG A 169 -21.49 -6.76 -45.09
CA ARG A 169 -21.74 -5.50 -44.35
C ARG A 169 -20.58 -5.05 -43.45
N TYR A 170 -19.60 -5.92 -43.22
CA TYR A 170 -18.38 -5.69 -42.42
C TYR A 170 -17.23 -6.46 -43.06
N SER A 171 -16.19 -5.78 -43.47
CA SER A 171 -14.95 -6.39 -43.93
C SER A 171 -14.15 -7.01 -42.79
N GLY A 172 -13.30 -7.99 -43.08
CA GLY A 172 -12.39 -8.59 -42.12
C GLY A 172 -11.48 -7.56 -41.43
N LEU A 173 -11.00 -6.57 -42.17
CA LEU A 173 -10.20 -5.45 -41.63
C LEU A 173 -10.99 -4.62 -40.61
N GLU A 174 -12.25 -4.29 -40.89
CA GLU A 174 -13.12 -3.56 -39.94
C GLU A 174 -13.38 -4.39 -38.68
N LEU A 175 -13.60 -5.70 -38.82
CA LEU A 175 -13.79 -6.59 -37.68
C LEU A 175 -12.54 -6.72 -36.80
N ILE A 176 -11.35 -6.74 -37.42
CA ILE A 176 -10.06 -6.72 -36.71
C ILE A 176 -9.86 -5.39 -35.99
N GLU A 177 -10.11 -4.26 -36.65
CA GLU A 177 -10.01 -2.93 -36.03
C GLU A 177 -10.98 -2.81 -34.84
N ASP A 178 -12.22 -3.27 -34.99
CA ASP A 178 -13.19 -3.31 -33.90
C ASP A 178 -12.70 -4.21 -32.76
N ALA A 179 -12.14 -5.38 -33.06
CA ALA A 179 -11.62 -6.28 -32.03
C ALA A 179 -10.44 -5.66 -31.27
N LEU A 180 -9.52 -4.98 -31.98
CA LEU A 180 -8.39 -4.26 -31.37
C LEU A 180 -8.85 -3.11 -30.47
N ASN A 181 -9.97 -2.47 -30.81
CA ASN A 181 -10.54 -1.38 -30.02
C ASN A 181 -11.63 -1.83 -29.04
N LEU A 182 -11.76 -3.15 -28.81
CA LEU A 182 -12.76 -3.76 -27.91
C LEU A 182 -14.22 -3.36 -28.26
N ARG A 183 -14.49 -3.09 -29.54
CA ARG A 183 -15.81 -2.80 -30.09
C ARG A 183 -16.45 -4.07 -30.63
N THR A 184 -17.78 -4.15 -30.50
CA THR A 184 -18.57 -5.25 -31.07
C THR A 184 -19.32 -4.74 -32.29
N PRO A 185 -19.21 -5.43 -33.45
CA PRO A 185 -19.87 -4.99 -34.67
C PRO A 185 -21.39 -5.01 -34.49
N THR A 186 -22.05 -3.97 -35.00
CA THR A 186 -23.51 -3.85 -35.03
C THR A 186 -23.93 -3.27 -36.38
N VAL A 187 -24.83 -3.96 -37.07
CA VAL A 187 -25.35 -3.56 -38.40
C VAL A 187 -26.70 -2.90 -38.22
N TYR A 188 -26.89 -1.75 -38.85
CA TYR A 188 -28.17 -1.04 -38.89
C TYR A 188 -28.72 -1.01 -40.31
N ASP A 189 -30.04 -1.22 -40.44
CA ASP A 189 -30.82 -0.98 -41.65
C ASP A 189 -31.79 0.18 -41.43
N LEU A 190 -32.23 0.82 -42.51
CA LEU A 190 -33.23 1.88 -42.42
C LEU A 190 -34.64 1.27 -42.50
N ASN A 191 -35.50 1.61 -41.55
CA ASN A 191 -36.92 1.26 -41.64
C ASN A 191 -37.66 2.16 -42.66
N ALA A 192 -38.96 1.91 -42.86
CA ALA A 192 -39.80 2.69 -43.78
C ALA A 192 -39.80 4.22 -43.50
N ASP A 193 -39.53 4.62 -42.24
CA ASP A 193 -39.43 6.01 -41.79
C ASP A 193 -37.99 6.56 -41.84
N LYS A 194 -37.05 5.86 -42.50
CA LYS A 194 -35.62 6.20 -42.58
C LYS A 194 -34.91 6.27 -41.22
N LYS A 195 -35.41 5.58 -40.19
CA LYS A 195 -34.74 5.44 -38.90
C LYS A 195 -33.87 4.18 -38.85
N PRO A 196 -32.68 4.24 -38.25
CA PRO A 196 -31.81 3.07 -38.12
C PRO A 196 -32.43 2.06 -37.14
N VAL A 197 -32.58 0.83 -37.59
CA VAL A 197 -33.02 -0.34 -36.82
C VAL A 197 -31.94 -1.41 -36.93
N VAL A 198 -31.61 -2.06 -35.82
CA VAL A 198 -30.58 -3.10 -35.80
C VAL A 198 -31.01 -4.27 -36.67
N ASN A 199 -30.17 -4.65 -37.63
CA ASN A 199 -30.32 -5.90 -38.36
C ASN A 199 -29.73 -7.03 -37.52
N ALA A 200 -30.58 -7.79 -36.84
CA ALA A 200 -30.16 -8.87 -35.96
C ALA A 200 -29.34 -9.95 -36.68
N GLN A 201 -29.75 -10.35 -37.89
CA GLN A 201 -29.09 -11.42 -38.64
C GLN A 201 -27.68 -11.00 -39.12
N ALA A 202 -27.55 -9.81 -39.70
CA ALA A 202 -26.25 -9.31 -40.17
C ALA A 202 -25.32 -8.95 -39.01
N THR A 203 -25.88 -8.47 -37.89
CA THR A 203 -25.11 -8.23 -36.66
C THR A 203 -24.57 -9.53 -36.09
N GLU A 204 -25.39 -10.58 -36.00
CA GLU A 204 -24.96 -11.88 -35.48
C GLU A 204 -23.88 -12.50 -36.36
N ALA A 205 -24.03 -12.46 -37.69
CA ALA A 205 -23.03 -12.94 -38.62
C ALA A 205 -21.67 -12.21 -38.48
N ALA A 206 -21.70 -10.88 -38.30
CA ALA A 206 -20.49 -10.09 -38.08
C ALA A 206 -19.83 -10.42 -36.73
N ARG A 207 -20.62 -10.65 -35.68
CA ARG A 207 -20.12 -11.05 -34.36
C ARG A 207 -19.50 -12.44 -34.38
N GLU A 208 -20.13 -13.40 -35.04
CA GLU A 208 -19.59 -14.76 -35.20
C GLU A 208 -18.24 -14.73 -35.93
N LYS A 209 -18.12 -13.96 -37.01
CA LYS A 209 -16.83 -13.75 -37.69
C LYS A 209 -15.80 -13.11 -36.76
N GLN A 210 -16.17 -12.07 -36.00
CA GLN A 210 -15.27 -11.41 -35.06
C GLN A 210 -14.75 -12.38 -33.97
N GLU A 211 -15.62 -13.22 -33.41
CA GLU A 211 -15.22 -14.22 -32.41
C GLU A 211 -14.26 -15.25 -33.01
N ARG A 212 -14.54 -15.75 -34.21
CA ARG A 212 -13.61 -16.65 -34.92
C ARG A 212 -12.24 -16.01 -35.18
N ILE A 213 -12.19 -14.72 -35.49
CA ILE A 213 -10.94 -13.97 -35.64
C ILE A 213 -10.17 -13.92 -34.31
N LYS A 214 -10.87 -13.66 -33.19
CA LYS A 214 -10.26 -13.63 -31.85
C LYS A 214 -9.72 -15.01 -31.44
N GLU A 215 -10.47 -16.08 -31.69
CA GLU A 215 -10.03 -17.46 -31.43
C GLU A 215 -8.79 -17.81 -32.25
N ARG A 216 -8.82 -17.52 -33.56
CA ARG A 216 -7.67 -17.76 -34.45
C ARG A 216 -6.44 -16.98 -34.01
N PHE A 217 -6.61 -15.75 -33.50
CA PHE A 217 -5.52 -14.95 -32.96
C PHE A 217 -4.86 -15.60 -31.75
N LYS A 218 -5.65 -16.13 -30.80
CA LYS A 218 -5.16 -16.82 -29.60
C LYS A 218 -4.31 -18.04 -29.94
N GLU A 219 -4.69 -18.77 -30.99
CA GLU A 219 -3.88 -19.88 -31.49
C GLU A 219 -2.62 -19.39 -32.21
N TRP A 220 -2.79 -18.43 -33.11
CA TRP A 220 -1.72 -17.93 -33.98
C TRP A 220 -0.58 -17.28 -33.20
N VAL A 221 -0.89 -16.52 -32.14
CA VAL A 221 0.12 -15.77 -31.38
C VAL A 221 1.16 -16.68 -30.74
N TRP A 222 0.75 -17.90 -30.38
CA TRP A 222 1.62 -18.89 -29.75
C TRP A 222 2.11 -19.97 -30.70
N GLN A 223 1.63 -20.03 -31.94
CA GLN A 223 1.92 -21.10 -32.87
C GLN A 223 3.40 -21.17 -33.28
N GLU A 224 4.07 -20.02 -33.41
CA GLU A 224 5.47 -19.93 -33.81
C GLU A 224 6.38 -19.73 -32.59
N ASP A 225 7.38 -20.60 -32.44
CA ASP A 225 8.26 -20.62 -31.26
C ASP A 225 9.01 -19.29 -31.09
N SER A 226 9.56 -18.73 -32.18
CA SER A 226 10.30 -17.46 -32.15
C SER A 226 9.44 -16.29 -31.64
N ARG A 227 8.17 -16.24 -32.08
CA ARG A 227 7.19 -15.22 -31.67
C ARG A 227 6.78 -15.45 -30.22
N ARG A 228 6.50 -16.70 -29.86
CA ARG A 228 6.11 -17.09 -28.49
C ARG A 228 7.19 -16.66 -27.49
N GLU A 229 8.44 -17.02 -27.72
CA GLU A 229 9.56 -16.68 -26.83
C GLU A 229 9.71 -15.16 -26.67
N ARG A 230 9.68 -14.41 -27.78
CA ARG A 230 9.79 -12.94 -27.74
C ARG A 230 8.63 -12.28 -26.99
N LEU A 231 7.39 -12.70 -27.23
CA LEU A 231 6.21 -12.11 -26.59
C LEU A 231 6.11 -12.49 -25.11
N VAL A 232 6.46 -13.73 -24.76
CA VAL A 232 6.57 -14.16 -23.35
C VAL A 232 7.60 -13.29 -22.62
N ARG A 233 8.76 -13.04 -23.23
CA ARG A 233 9.79 -12.20 -22.63
C ARG A 233 9.31 -10.76 -22.45
N LEU A 234 8.73 -10.17 -23.50
CA LEU A 234 8.15 -8.81 -23.45
C LEU A 234 7.12 -8.68 -22.34
N TYR A 235 6.21 -9.65 -22.21
CA TYR A 235 5.18 -9.64 -21.18
C TYR A 235 5.77 -9.71 -19.77
N ASN A 236 6.73 -10.61 -19.54
CA ASN A 236 7.36 -10.77 -18.24
C ASN A 236 8.14 -9.52 -17.82
N ASP A 237 8.82 -8.89 -18.77
CA ASP A 237 9.56 -7.64 -18.51
C ASP A 237 8.63 -6.45 -18.23
N THR A 238 7.47 -6.41 -18.89
CA THR A 238 6.53 -5.29 -18.80
C THR A 238 5.54 -5.41 -17.65
N PHE A 239 5.19 -6.64 -17.22
CA PHE A 239 4.15 -6.86 -16.21
C PHE A 239 4.59 -7.74 -15.03
N ASN A 240 5.40 -8.76 -15.28
CA ASN A 240 5.88 -9.66 -14.23
C ASN A 240 7.20 -9.17 -13.61
N HIS A 241 7.25 -7.90 -13.24
CA HIS A 241 8.46 -7.26 -12.74
C HIS A 241 8.37 -6.79 -11.28
N THR A 242 7.17 -6.79 -10.69
CA THR A 242 6.95 -6.22 -9.35
C THR A 242 7.07 -7.27 -8.26
N ARG A 243 8.07 -7.11 -7.39
CA ARG A 243 8.19 -7.87 -6.14
C ARG A 243 7.67 -7.08 -4.95
N LEU A 244 6.80 -7.69 -4.15
CA LEU A 244 6.31 -7.09 -2.91
C LEU A 244 7.44 -6.98 -1.87
N ARG A 245 7.36 -5.94 -1.04
CA ARG A 245 8.31 -5.72 0.06
C ARG A 245 8.24 -6.83 1.10
N THR A 246 9.36 -7.51 1.34
CA THR A 246 9.52 -8.60 2.31
C THR A 246 10.48 -8.20 3.42
N PHE A 247 10.09 -8.39 4.68
CA PHE A 247 10.91 -8.03 5.84
C PHE A 247 11.54 -9.30 6.44
N ASN A 248 12.84 -9.27 6.73
CA ASN A 248 13.54 -10.35 7.43
C ASN A 248 14.06 -9.89 8.80
N GLY A 249 13.50 -10.44 9.87
CA GLY A 249 13.91 -10.15 11.25
C GLY A 249 14.77 -11.23 11.92
N GLU A 250 15.28 -12.24 11.21
CA GLU A 250 15.98 -13.38 11.83
C GLU A 250 17.17 -12.97 12.70
N HIS A 251 17.84 -11.89 12.31
CA HIS A 251 18.96 -11.29 13.02
C HIS A 251 18.58 -10.64 14.37
N LEU A 252 17.30 -10.48 14.68
CA LEU A 252 16.84 -9.90 15.94
C LEU A 252 17.17 -10.83 17.11
N THR A 253 17.88 -10.28 18.10
CA THR A 253 18.30 -10.96 19.34
C THR A 253 17.30 -10.78 20.48
N LEU A 254 16.46 -9.74 20.45
CA LEU A 254 15.42 -9.42 21.43
C LEU A 254 15.89 -9.49 22.90
N PRO A 255 16.81 -8.59 23.32
CA PRO A 255 17.35 -8.61 24.68
C PRO A 255 16.26 -8.48 25.75
N GLY A 256 16.33 -9.32 26.78
CA GLY A 256 15.34 -9.37 27.86
C GLY A 256 14.14 -10.26 27.59
N ALA A 257 14.00 -10.78 26.36
CA ALA A 257 13.02 -11.81 26.07
C ALA A 257 13.41 -13.15 26.73
N SER A 258 12.41 -13.92 27.13
CA SER A 258 12.56 -15.25 27.70
C SER A 258 13.21 -16.20 26.70
N SER A 259 14.31 -16.84 27.09
CA SER A 259 15.02 -17.83 26.26
C SER A 259 14.19 -19.09 25.97
N THR A 260 13.13 -19.32 26.75
CA THR A 260 12.21 -20.46 26.58
C THR A 260 11.26 -20.24 25.40
N ILE A 261 11.01 -18.99 25.00
CA ILE A 261 10.13 -18.67 23.87
C ILE A 261 10.98 -18.29 22.66
N GLN A 262 10.88 -19.09 21.61
CA GLN A 262 11.46 -18.76 20.31
C GLN A 262 10.37 -18.23 19.39
N LEU A 263 10.51 -16.97 18.97
CA LEU A 263 9.61 -16.39 17.98
C LEU A 263 9.85 -17.01 16.60
N HIS A 264 8.78 -17.34 15.91
CA HIS A 264 8.82 -17.82 14.54
C HIS A 264 9.35 -16.75 13.57
N THR A 265 9.84 -17.18 12.40
CA THR A 265 10.39 -16.30 11.36
C THR A 265 9.41 -15.19 10.96
N HIS A 266 8.12 -15.50 10.80
CA HIS A 266 7.11 -14.49 10.46
C HIS A 266 6.86 -13.49 11.58
N GLN A 267 7.01 -13.89 12.84
CA GLN A 267 6.87 -12.99 13.98
C GLN A 267 8.04 -12.02 14.04
N LYS A 268 9.26 -12.52 13.86
CA LYS A 268 10.47 -11.68 13.77
C LYS A 268 10.40 -10.74 12.56
N ALA A 269 9.94 -11.20 11.40
CA ALA A 269 9.66 -10.35 10.24
C ALA A 269 8.65 -9.23 10.57
N GLY A 270 7.58 -9.55 11.30
CA GLY A 270 6.62 -8.56 11.77
C GLY A 270 7.22 -7.54 12.74
N VAL A 271 8.09 -7.98 13.66
CA VAL A 271 8.85 -7.07 14.56
C VAL A 271 9.74 -6.15 13.74
N TRP A 272 10.51 -6.71 12.80
CA TRP A 272 11.42 -5.94 11.94
C TRP A 272 10.68 -4.88 11.12
N ARG A 273 9.54 -5.25 10.54
CA ARG A 273 8.65 -4.32 9.83
C ARG A 273 8.22 -3.15 10.74
N ILE A 274 7.81 -3.43 11.97
CA ILE A 274 7.40 -2.38 12.92
C ILE A 274 8.55 -1.43 13.27
N LEU A 275 9.78 -1.94 13.38
CA LEU A 275 10.96 -1.13 13.71
C LEU A 275 11.34 -0.19 12.56
N GLN A 276 11.25 -0.67 11.31
CA GLN A 276 11.64 0.08 10.13
C GLN A 276 10.56 1.05 9.62
N THR A 277 9.27 0.74 9.76
CA THR A 277 8.20 1.55 9.17
C THR A 277 7.54 2.48 10.18
N HIS A 278 7.06 3.63 9.70
CA HIS A 278 6.35 4.61 10.54
C HIS A 278 5.09 4.02 11.19
N ASN A 279 4.27 3.31 10.41
CA ASN A 279 3.06 2.63 10.88
C ASN A 279 2.99 1.21 10.29
N THR A 280 2.35 0.28 11.01
CA THR A 280 2.20 -1.11 10.56
C THR A 280 0.82 -1.67 10.86
N LEU A 281 0.27 -2.43 9.91
CA LEU A 281 -0.88 -3.31 10.11
C LEU A 281 -0.42 -4.77 10.09
N LEU A 282 -0.60 -5.47 11.20
CA LEU A 282 -0.43 -6.91 11.35
C LEU A 282 -1.78 -7.61 11.06
N ALA A 283 -2.06 -7.87 9.78
CA ALA A 283 -3.23 -8.60 9.31
C ALA A 283 -2.96 -10.11 9.25
N HIS A 284 -2.55 -10.72 10.37
CA HIS A 284 -2.31 -12.16 10.46
C HIS A 284 -3.55 -12.87 11.00
N VAL A 285 -3.78 -14.11 10.56
CA VAL A 285 -4.87 -14.97 11.08
C VAL A 285 -4.85 -15.08 12.61
N VAL A 286 -6.00 -15.39 13.20
CA VAL A 286 -6.12 -15.65 14.64
C VAL A 286 -5.16 -16.78 15.04
N GLY A 287 -4.45 -16.60 16.16
CA GLY A 287 -3.45 -17.58 16.63
C GLY A 287 -2.05 -17.47 16.01
N ALA A 288 -1.82 -16.59 15.01
CA ALA A 288 -0.49 -16.40 14.41
C ALA A 288 0.55 -15.73 15.33
N GLY A 289 0.22 -15.50 16.60
CA GLY A 289 1.13 -14.91 17.60
C GLY A 289 1.36 -13.41 17.44
N LYS A 290 0.32 -12.64 17.06
CA LYS A 290 0.37 -11.17 16.91
C LYS A 290 0.79 -10.46 18.21
N THR A 291 0.34 -10.96 19.37
CA THR A 291 0.69 -10.39 20.67
C THR A 291 2.20 -10.36 20.88
N PHE A 292 2.89 -11.49 20.68
CA PHE A 292 4.34 -11.54 20.84
C PHE A 292 5.08 -10.63 19.85
N SER A 293 4.61 -10.51 18.60
CA SER A 293 5.18 -9.54 17.66
C SER A 293 5.03 -8.10 18.15
N MET A 294 3.84 -7.71 18.64
CA MET A 294 3.61 -6.35 19.16
C MET A 294 4.44 -6.08 20.41
N VAL A 295 4.47 -7.01 21.36
CA VAL A 295 5.24 -6.89 22.60
C VAL A 295 6.74 -6.79 22.31
N ALA A 296 7.28 -7.71 21.50
CA ALA A 296 8.70 -7.68 21.14
C ALA A 296 9.08 -6.39 20.43
N ALA A 297 8.25 -5.89 19.50
CA ALA A 297 8.50 -4.62 18.84
C ALA A 297 8.45 -3.43 19.82
N ALA A 298 7.49 -3.38 20.74
CA ALA A 298 7.40 -2.29 21.71
C ALA A 298 8.61 -2.24 22.65
N MET A 299 9.05 -3.41 23.15
CA MET A 299 10.24 -3.51 24.01
C MET A 299 11.51 -3.13 23.26
N GLU A 300 11.63 -3.55 22.01
CA GLU A 300 12.80 -3.23 21.18
C GLU A 300 12.84 -1.75 20.80
N LEU A 301 11.70 -1.16 20.44
CA LEU A 301 11.59 0.30 20.30
C LEU A 301 12.03 0.99 21.59
N LYS A 302 11.54 0.55 22.76
CA LYS A 302 11.92 1.19 24.02
C LYS A 302 13.42 1.07 24.30
N ARG A 303 14.00 -0.11 24.10
CA ARG A 303 15.43 -0.38 24.29
C ARG A 303 16.30 0.52 23.42
N LEU A 304 15.88 0.77 22.18
CA LEU A 304 16.59 1.61 21.21
C LEU A 304 16.36 3.12 21.41
N GLY A 305 15.56 3.55 22.38
CA GLY A 305 15.12 4.96 22.47
C GLY A 305 14.09 5.37 21.39
N LEU A 306 13.66 4.39 20.60
CA LEU A 306 12.47 4.28 19.73
C LEU A 306 11.16 4.86 20.26
N ALA A 307 10.96 4.59 21.55
CA ALA A 307 9.72 4.76 22.28
C ALA A 307 10.03 4.98 23.77
N ARG A 308 9.22 5.78 24.43
CA ARG A 308 9.32 6.03 25.87
C ARG A 308 8.23 5.29 26.64
N LYS A 309 7.00 5.36 26.16
CA LYS A 309 5.81 4.86 26.86
C LYS A 309 4.82 4.28 25.83
N PRO A 310 5.06 3.03 25.40
CA PRO A 310 4.12 2.34 24.54
C PRO A 310 2.84 1.99 25.31
N MET A 311 1.70 2.27 24.69
CA MET A 311 0.38 1.88 25.18
C MET A 311 -0.21 0.80 24.28
N PHE A 312 -0.73 -0.26 24.90
CA PHE A 312 -1.47 -1.33 24.26
C PHE A 312 -2.96 -1.20 24.57
N THR A 313 -3.78 -1.21 23.53
CA THR A 313 -5.23 -1.18 23.66
C THR A 313 -5.82 -2.50 23.18
N VAL A 314 -6.45 -3.24 24.09
CA VAL A 314 -6.91 -4.62 23.85
C VAL A 314 -8.42 -4.79 24.15
N PRO A 315 -9.09 -5.83 23.62
CA PRO A 315 -10.45 -6.16 24.04
C PRO A 315 -10.57 -6.41 25.55
N ASN A 316 -11.71 -6.07 26.15
CA ASN A 316 -11.92 -6.19 27.61
C ASN A 316 -11.62 -7.61 28.14
N HIS A 317 -12.02 -8.64 27.39
CA HIS A 317 -11.84 -10.05 27.77
C HIS A 317 -10.40 -10.55 27.58
N MET A 318 -9.58 -9.85 26.79
CA MET A 318 -8.20 -10.23 26.49
C MET A 318 -7.18 -9.60 27.45
N LEU A 319 -7.60 -8.68 28.34
CA LEU A 319 -6.68 -7.92 29.19
C LEU A 319 -5.73 -8.80 30.01
N GLY A 320 -6.28 -9.82 30.69
CA GLY A 320 -5.49 -10.74 31.52
C GLY A 320 -4.60 -11.68 30.71
N GLN A 321 -5.08 -12.14 29.55
CA GLN A 321 -4.28 -12.96 28.64
C GLN A 321 -3.10 -12.16 28.09
N PHE A 322 -3.34 -10.95 27.60
CA PHE A 322 -2.31 -10.09 27.02
C PHE A 322 -1.22 -9.74 28.03
N SER A 323 -1.58 -9.38 29.27
CA SER A 323 -0.59 -9.07 30.31
C SER A 323 0.25 -10.30 30.68
N THR A 324 -0.36 -11.48 30.70
CA THR A 324 0.33 -12.76 30.95
C THR A 324 1.29 -13.06 29.81
N GLU A 325 0.86 -12.96 28.55
CA GLU A 325 1.73 -13.17 27.38
C GLU A 325 2.91 -12.19 27.37
N LEU A 326 2.67 -10.92 27.69
CA LEU A 326 3.74 -9.92 27.79
C LEU A 326 4.78 -10.31 28.82
N LEU A 327 4.37 -10.64 30.06
CA LEU A 327 5.31 -11.03 31.13
C LEU A 327 5.94 -12.40 30.89
N THR A 328 5.29 -13.28 30.14
CA THR A 328 5.88 -14.57 29.75
C THR A 328 7.03 -14.33 28.77
N LEU A 329 6.85 -13.41 27.82
CA LEU A 329 7.91 -13.05 26.88
C LEU A 329 8.97 -12.17 27.52
N TYR A 330 8.61 -11.18 28.35
CA TYR A 330 9.53 -10.28 29.05
C TYR A 330 9.27 -10.27 30.56
N PRO A 331 9.80 -11.24 31.33
CA PRO A 331 9.53 -11.37 32.76
C PRO A 331 10.00 -10.18 33.61
N GLY A 332 11.01 -9.44 33.15
CA GLY A 332 11.55 -8.27 33.82
C GLY A 332 10.83 -6.96 33.52
N ALA A 333 9.80 -6.96 32.67
CA ALA A 333 9.12 -5.73 32.23
C ALA A 333 8.25 -5.10 33.34
N ASN A 334 8.42 -3.80 33.56
CA ASN A 334 7.58 -3.02 34.45
C ASN A 334 6.31 -2.54 33.73
N ILE A 335 5.19 -3.23 33.92
CA ILE A 335 3.94 -2.94 33.22
C ILE A 335 2.86 -2.35 34.12
N LEU A 336 2.02 -1.49 33.55
CA LEU A 336 0.75 -1.06 34.14
C LEU A 336 -0.41 -1.69 33.38
N VAL A 337 -1.26 -2.45 34.08
CA VAL A 337 -2.48 -3.04 33.53
C VAL A 337 -3.68 -2.32 34.14
N ALA A 338 -4.53 -1.73 33.32
CA ALA A 338 -5.72 -0.99 33.76
C ALA A 338 -7.00 -1.67 33.28
N GLY A 339 -7.79 -2.16 34.23
CA GLY A 339 -9.10 -2.77 33.99
C GLY A 339 -10.23 -1.76 34.06
N LYS A 340 -11.46 -2.23 33.82
CA LYS A 340 -12.67 -1.39 33.80
C LYS A 340 -12.88 -0.59 35.10
N GLU A 341 -12.56 -1.20 36.25
CA GLU A 341 -12.72 -0.60 37.58
C GLU A 341 -11.76 0.57 37.84
N ASP A 342 -10.59 0.58 37.18
CA ASP A 342 -9.61 1.66 37.30
C ASP A 342 -10.08 2.95 36.62
N PHE A 343 -10.98 2.84 35.64
CA PHE A 343 -11.59 3.96 34.92
C PHE A 343 -12.89 4.47 35.57
N GLU A 344 -13.24 4.00 36.77
CA GLU A 344 -14.32 4.59 37.56
C GLU A 344 -13.93 5.98 38.07
N ALA A 345 -14.91 6.88 38.26
CA ALA A 345 -14.66 8.30 38.62
C ALA A 345 -13.77 8.47 39.87
N LYS A 346 -13.90 7.56 40.85
CA LYS A 346 -13.09 7.54 42.08
C LYS A 346 -11.62 7.17 41.85
N ASN A 347 -11.34 6.34 40.83
CA ASN A 347 -10.02 5.74 40.58
C ASN A 347 -9.26 6.40 39.42
N ARG A 348 -9.98 6.94 38.43
CA ARG A 348 -9.41 7.44 37.16
C ARG A 348 -8.31 8.49 37.35
N LYS A 349 -8.47 9.40 38.32
CA LYS A 349 -7.46 10.44 38.62
C LYS A 349 -6.15 9.80 39.05
N LYS A 350 -6.21 8.83 39.96
CA LYS A 350 -5.04 8.08 40.44
C LYS A 350 -4.42 7.25 39.31
N LEU A 351 -5.25 6.59 38.49
CA LEU A 351 -4.78 5.84 37.32
C LEU A 351 -3.98 6.75 36.37
N PHE A 352 -4.56 7.87 35.96
CA PHE A 352 -3.92 8.78 35.00
C PHE A 352 -2.64 9.38 35.55
N SER A 353 -2.62 9.79 36.84
CA SER A 353 -1.39 10.22 37.49
C SER A 353 -0.32 9.12 37.47
N ARG A 354 -0.66 7.86 37.77
CA ARG A 354 0.28 6.73 37.70
C ARG A 354 0.83 6.52 36.30
N ILE A 355 -0.03 6.60 35.27
CA ILE A 355 0.40 6.46 33.87
C ILE A 355 1.36 7.59 33.53
N ALA A 356 1.03 8.84 33.85
CA ALA A 356 1.82 10.01 33.49
C ALA A 356 3.20 10.02 34.16
N THR A 357 3.27 9.75 35.47
CA THR A 357 4.51 9.89 36.26
C THR A 357 5.37 8.63 36.31
N GLY A 358 4.80 7.44 36.10
CA GLY A 358 5.53 6.19 36.18
C GLY A 358 6.41 5.92 34.96
N ASN A 359 7.56 5.28 35.20
CA ASN A 359 8.41 4.73 34.13
C ASN A 359 7.94 3.31 33.79
N TRP A 360 6.95 3.21 32.91
CA TRP A 360 6.36 1.95 32.48
C TRP A 360 6.99 1.48 31.18
N ASP A 361 7.36 0.20 31.10
CA ASP A 361 7.78 -0.45 29.86
C ASP A 361 6.60 -0.70 28.93
N ALA A 362 5.42 -0.92 29.49
CA ALA A 362 4.16 -1.00 28.76
C ALA A 362 2.97 -0.55 29.62
N VAL A 363 2.02 0.16 29.00
CA VAL A 363 0.72 0.48 29.60
C VAL A 363 -0.36 -0.27 28.83
N ILE A 364 -1.04 -1.22 29.47
CA ILE A 364 -2.10 -2.02 28.85
C ILE A 364 -3.45 -1.53 29.36
N VAL A 365 -4.30 -1.09 28.44
CA VAL A 365 -5.66 -0.63 28.71
C VAL A 365 -6.64 -1.39 27.85
N THR A 366 -7.88 -1.52 28.32
CA THR A 366 -8.94 -2.06 27.47
C THR A 366 -9.41 -1.02 26.46
N HIS A 367 -10.03 -1.44 25.34
CA HIS A 367 -10.65 -0.50 24.39
C HIS A 367 -11.63 0.45 25.08
N SER A 368 -12.46 -0.07 25.99
CA SER A 368 -13.41 0.75 26.74
C SER A 368 -12.75 1.71 27.74
N GLY A 369 -11.60 1.33 28.30
CA GLY A 369 -10.78 2.22 29.12
C GLY A 369 -10.13 3.33 28.28
N PHE A 370 -9.60 2.97 27.11
CA PHE A 370 -8.99 3.92 26.18
C PHE A 370 -9.96 4.98 25.71
N GLU A 371 -11.21 4.62 25.39
CA GLU A 371 -12.30 5.56 25.07
C GLU A 371 -12.57 6.58 26.20
N ARG A 372 -12.32 6.19 27.47
CA ARG A 372 -12.53 7.05 28.65
C ARG A 372 -11.37 8.00 28.95
N ILE A 373 -10.26 7.90 28.22
CA ILE A 373 -9.15 8.85 28.34
C ILE A 373 -9.52 10.09 27.50
N PRO A 374 -9.75 11.26 28.12
CA PRO A 374 -10.13 12.45 27.38
C PRO A 374 -8.95 12.99 26.57
N LEU A 375 -9.25 13.57 25.41
CA LEU A 375 -8.31 14.41 24.67
C LEU A 375 -8.40 15.86 25.18
N SER A 376 -7.33 16.62 25.01
CA SER A 376 -7.37 18.06 25.29
C SER A 376 -8.28 18.80 24.29
N GLU A 377 -9.02 19.80 24.79
CA GLU A 377 -9.84 20.68 23.95
C GLU A 377 -9.02 21.35 22.84
N ASP A 378 -7.76 21.71 23.14
CA ASP A 378 -6.86 22.35 22.17
C ASP A 378 -6.43 21.41 21.03
N THR A 379 -6.17 20.13 21.31
CA THR A 379 -5.88 19.15 20.24
C THR A 379 -7.10 18.92 19.37
N GLN A 380 -8.28 18.78 19.99
CA GLN A 380 -9.53 18.64 19.24
C GLN A 380 -9.78 19.86 18.36
N ARG A 381 -9.67 21.08 18.92
CA ARG A 381 -9.81 22.34 18.19
C ARG A 381 -8.84 22.42 17.01
N ARG A 382 -7.55 22.19 17.25
CA ARG A 382 -6.51 22.23 16.20
C ARG A 382 -6.83 21.28 15.06
N PHE A 383 -7.24 20.06 15.37
CA PHE A 383 -7.62 19.07 14.37
C PHE A 383 -8.78 19.58 13.49
N PHE A 384 -9.84 20.13 14.10
CA PHE A 384 -10.96 20.67 13.32
C PHE A 384 -10.56 21.89 12.49
N GLU A 385 -9.72 22.77 13.01
CA GLU A 385 -9.19 23.93 12.27
C GLU A 385 -8.35 23.52 11.06
N GLU A 386 -7.47 22.52 11.21
CA GLU A 386 -6.69 21.94 10.10
C GLU A 386 -7.61 21.36 9.01
N GLN A 387 -8.64 20.60 9.40
CA GLN A 387 -9.60 20.04 8.45
C GLN A 387 -10.46 21.11 7.76
N LEU A 388 -10.83 22.18 8.47
CA LEU A 388 -11.52 23.33 7.87
C LEU A 388 -10.63 24.05 6.86
N HIS A 389 -9.34 24.22 7.18
CA HIS A 389 -8.37 24.82 6.27
C HIS A 389 -8.18 23.99 5.00
N GLU A 390 -8.01 22.67 5.13
CA GLU A 390 -7.92 21.75 3.97
C GLU A 390 -9.15 21.84 3.06
N LEU A 391 -10.35 21.83 3.65
CA LEU A 391 -11.59 21.99 2.89
C LEU A 391 -11.70 23.34 2.17
N GLU A 392 -11.24 24.41 2.82
CA GLU A 392 -11.24 25.75 2.22
C GLU A 392 -10.26 25.83 1.03
N VAL A 393 -9.06 25.25 1.16
CA VAL A 393 -8.09 25.17 0.06
C VAL A 393 -8.66 24.39 -1.12
N ILE A 394 -9.27 23.22 -0.88
CA ILE A 394 -9.91 22.43 -1.92
C ILE A 394 -11.05 23.22 -2.58
N ARG A 395 -11.85 23.94 -1.79
CA ARG A 395 -12.94 24.77 -2.30
C ARG A 395 -12.42 25.87 -3.24
N LEU A 396 -11.39 26.59 -2.84
CA LEU A 396 -10.78 27.65 -3.65
C LEU A 396 -10.22 27.11 -4.97
N GLN A 397 -9.55 25.94 -4.94
CA GLN A 397 -9.05 25.27 -6.15
C GLN A 397 -10.15 24.85 -7.14
N HIS A 398 -11.38 24.65 -6.66
CA HIS A 398 -12.51 24.20 -7.48
C HIS A 398 -13.55 25.32 -7.68
N ALA A 399 -13.25 26.57 -7.29
CA ALA A 399 -14.17 27.70 -7.37
C ALA A 399 -14.59 28.03 -8.82
N ASP A 400 -13.68 27.86 -9.78
CA ASP A 400 -13.92 28.06 -11.22
C ASP A 400 -14.37 26.80 -11.95
N SER A 401 -14.51 25.66 -11.25
CA SER A 401 -14.93 24.40 -11.87
C SER A 401 -16.42 24.41 -12.19
N SER A 402 -16.81 23.83 -13.33
CA SER A 402 -18.21 23.65 -13.75
C SER A 402 -19.02 22.72 -12.82
N ASN A 403 -18.40 22.16 -11.78
CA ASN A 403 -18.99 21.18 -10.88
C ASN A 403 -19.61 21.84 -9.63
N ARG A 404 -20.72 22.59 -9.82
CA ARG A 404 -21.50 23.24 -8.75
C ARG A 404 -21.94 22.28 -7.63
N ARG A 405 -22.07 20.98 -7.93
CA ARG A 405 -22.41 19.94 -6.95
C ARG A 405 -21.29 19.70 -5.95
N LEU A 406 -20.04 19.67 -6.41
CA LEU A 406 -18.86 19.44 -5.57
C LEU A 406 -18.64 20.61 -4.59
N VAL A 407 -18.78 21.85 -5.05
CA VAL A 407 -18.71 23.04 -4.19
C VAL A 407 -19.77 23.00 -3.09
N LYS A 408 -21.02 22.63 -3.43
CA LYS A 408 -22.11 22.49 -2.45
C LYS A 408 -21.88 21.37 -1.43
N GLU A 409 -21.23 20.28 -1.84
CA GLU A 409 -20.86 19.18 -0.94
C GLU A 409 -19.75 19.59 0.04
N LEU A 410 -18.74 20.34 -0.42
CA LEU A 410 -17.67 20.91 0.42
C LEU A 410 -18.23 21.90 1.46
N GLU A 411 -19.11 22.82 1.05
CA GLU A 411 -19.78 23.77 1.96
C GLU A 411 -20.58 23.06 3.05
N ARG A 412 -21.32 22.00 2.70
CA ARG A 412 -22.04 21.18 3.67
C ARG A 412 -21.09 20.47 4.64
N ALA A 413 -19.94 20.02 4.17
CA ALA A 413 -18.94 19.37 5.02
C ALA A 413 -18.28 20.36 5.99
N LYS A 414 -17.91 21.55 5.50
CA LYS A 414 -17.39 22.66 6.30
C LYS A 414 -18.36 23.03 7.42
N LYS A 415 -19.63 23.30 7.09
CA LYS A 415 -20.66 23.63 8.08
C LYS A 415 -20.85 22.53 9.14
N ARG A 416 -20.74 21.25 8.77
CA ARG A 416 -20.80 20.15 9.75
C ARG A 416 -19.62 20.16 10.73
N LEU A 417 -18.42 20.47 10.25
CA LEU A 417 -17.24 20.58 11.11
C LEU A 417 -17.32 21.82 12.00
N GLU A 418 -17.77 22.96 11.49
CA GLU A 418 -17.99 24.19 12.27
C GLU A 418 -18.98 23.97 13.42
N VAL A 419 -20.11 23.29 13.15
CA VAL A 419 -21.09 22.94 14.20
C VAL A 419 -20.48 22.03 15.26
N ARG A 420 -19.65 21.05 14.88
CA ARG A 420 -18.94 20.19 15.85
C ARG A 420 -17.92 20.97 16.67
N LEU A 421 -17.18 21.89 16.04
CA LEU A 421 -16.23 22.75 16.73
C LEU A 421 -16.92 23.66 17.75
N GLN A 422 -18.08 24.22 17.39
CA GLN A 422 -18.90 25.02 18.31
C GLN A 422 -19.46 24.17 19.45
N ALA A 423 -19.89 22.94 19.19
CA ALA A 423 -20.36 22.01 20.22
C ALA A 423 -19.24 21.68 21.23
N LEU A 424 -18.02 21.44 20.75
CA LEU A 424 -16.84 21.20 21.59
C LEU A 424 -16.50 22.41 22.46
N ALA A 425 -16.57 23.63 21.89
CA ALA A 425 -16.36 24.86 22.66
C ALA A 425 -17.44 25.12 23.73
N ALA A 426 -18.66 24.60 23.53
CA ALA A 426 -19.76 24.71 24.48
C ALA A 426 -19.71 23.63 25.59
N GLU A 427 -18.98 22.54 25.37
CA GLU A 427 -18.85 21.41 26.29
C GLU A 427 -17.81 21.70 27.39
N HIS A 428 -17.99 22.79 28.13
CA HIS A 428 -17.18 23.11 29.32
C HIS A 428 -17.50 22.14 30.47
N LYS A 429 -16.97 20.92 30.41
CA LYS A 429 -16.87 20.05 31.59
C LYS A 429 -15.47 20.12 32.18
N LYS A 430 -15.40 20.78 33.33
CA LYS A 430 -14.27 20.78 34.26
C LYS A 430 -14.03 19.39 34.85
N ASP A 431 -13.67 18.40 34.04
CA ASP A 431 -13.05 17.20 34.60
C ASP A 431 -11.56 17.48 34.77
N ASN A 432 -11.14 17.74 36.01
CA ASN A 432 -9.76 18.05 36.37
C ASN A 432 -8.89 16.77 36.36
N THR A 433 -8.97 16.01 35.26
CA THR A 433 -8.27 14.76 34.99
C THR A 433 -7.25 14.99 33.89
N LEU A 434 -6.10 14.32 33.96
CA LEU A 434 -5.11 14.38 32.89
C LEU A 434 -5.70 13.89 31.56
N THR A 435 -5.33 14.58 30.50
CA THR A 435 -5.66 14.28 29.10
C THR A 435 -4.68 13.26 28.51
N PHE A 436 -5.04 12.66 27.38
CA PHE A 436 -4.23 11.66 26.67
C PHE A 436 -2.81 12.18 26.38
N GLU A 437 -2.70 13.45 26.01
CA GLU A 437 -1.46 14.15 25.71
C GLU A 437 -0.56 14.27 26.95
N GLU A 438 -1.17 14.49 28.11
CA GLU A 438 -0.47 14.60 29.40
C GLU A 438 -0.06 13.23 29.96
N LEU A 439 -0.66 12.13 29.50
CA LEU A 439 -0.21 10.78 29.85
C LEU A 439 1.19 10.49 29.31
N GLY A 440 1.63 11.20 28.27
CA GLY A 440 2.95 11.06 27.66
C GLY A 440 3.13 9.73 26.91
N VAL A 441 2.04 9.23 26.31
CA VAL A 441 2.05 8.06 25.41
C VAL A 441 2.61 8.51 24.05
N ASP A 442 3.63 7.81 23.57
CA ASP A 442 4.30 8.14 22.31
C ASP A 442 4.29 6.99 21.28
N ARG A 443 3.84 5.79 21.66
CA ARG A 443 3.56 4.69 20.74
C ARG A 443 2.24 4.03 21.10
N LEU A 444 1.47 3.66 20.07
CA LEU A 444 0.17 3.02 20.24
C LEU A 444 0.12 1.69 19.50
N PHE A 445 -0.20 0.63 20.23
CA PHE A 445 -0.45 -0.71 19.72
C PHE A 445 -1.92 -1.04 19.94
N VAL A 446 -2.68 -1.26 18.88
CA VAL A 446 -4.11 -1.55 18.97
C VAL A 446 -4.36 -2.97 18.49
N ASP A 447 -4.73 -3.84 19.43
CA ASP A 447 -5.17 -5.19 19.13
C ASP A 447 -6.66 -5.19 18.76
N GLU A 448 -7.05 -6.13 17.89
CA GLU A 448 -8.36 -6.20 17.27
C GLU A 448 -8.86 -4.85 16.71
N ALA A 449 -8.02 -4.25 15.85
CA ALA A 449 -8.27 -2.93 15.25
C ALA A 449 -9.55 -2.88 14.39
N HIS A 450 -10.09 -4.03 13.96
CA HIS A 450 -11.34 -4.10 13.21
C HIS A 450 -12.55 -3.48 13.95
N TYR A 451 -12.51 -3.38 15.29
CA TYR A 451 -13.53 -2.66 16.07
C TYR A 451 -13.55 -1.14 15.83
N PHE A 452 -12.52 -0.58 15.18
CA PHE A 452 -12.37 0.86 14.93
C PHE A 452 -12.48 1.21 13.43
N LYS A 453 -12.92 0.29 12.57
CA LYS A 453 -12.91 0.48 11.10
C LYS A 453 -13.91 1.52 10.57
N ASN A 454 -14.94 1.85 11.35
CA ASN A 454 -16.05 2.72 10.95
C ASN A 454 -15.76 4.20 11.24
N LEU A 455 -14.58 4.68 10.85
CA LEU A 455 -14.22 6.09 10.93
C LEU A 455 -15.04 6.91 9.93
N PHE A 456 -15.52 8.07 10.35
CA PHE A 456 -16.18 9.03 9.46
C PHE A 456 -15.19 9.52 8.40
N TYR A 457 -15.31 9.01 7.16
CA TYR A 457 -14.54 9.52 6.03
C TYR A 457 -15.21 10.75 5.43
N LEU A 458 -14.42 11.82 5.30
CA LEU A 458 -14.78 13.02 4.56
C LEU A 458 -14.14 12.93 3.16
N THR A 459 -14.34 11.81 2.46
CA THR A 459 -13.76 11.57 1.13
C THR A 459 -14.76 11.90 0.01
N LYS A 460 -14.25 12.37 -1.13
CA LYS A 460 -15.02 12.72 -2.36
C LYS A 460 -15.88 11.58 -2.94
N MET A 461 -15.72 10.33 -2.46
CA MET A 461 -16.48 9.17 -2.92
C MET A 461 -17.61 8.85 -1.95
N THR A 462 -18.81 9.36 -2.21
CA THR A 462 -20.02 8.83 -1.60
C THR A 462 -20.43 7.57 -2.37
N ARG A 463 -20.39 6.40 -1.69
CA ARG A 463 -20.68 5.03 -2.19
C ARG A 463 -19.47 4.25 -2.72
N ILE A 464 -18.57 3.88 -1.81
CA ILE A 464 -17.77 2.66 -1.97
C ILE A 464 -18.57 1.53 -1.30
N ALA A 465 -18.84 0.43 -2.03
CA ALA A 465 -19.54 -0.73 -1.47
C ALA A 465 -18.74 -1.30 -0.29
N GLY A 466 -19.39 -1.57 0.85
CA GLY A 466 -18.75 -2.17 2.03
C GLY A 466 -18.49 -1.23 3.22
N LEU A 467 -18.73 0.09 3.11
CA LEU A 467 -18.54 1.05 4.21
C LEU A 467 -19.87 1.50 4.84
N PRO A 468 -20.02 1.46 6.18
CA PRO A 468 -21.25 1.88 6.85
C PRO A 468 -21.44 3.40 6.85
N GLN A 469 -22.71 3.84 6.80
CA GLN A 469 -23.09 5.27 6.73
C GLN A 469 -23.12 5.98 8.09
N THR A 470 -23.03 5.24 9.21
CA THR A 470 -23.07 5.77 10.57
C THR A 470 -21.66 5.96 11.11
N ALA A 471 -21.36 7.18 11.60
CA ALA A 471 -20.08 7.51 12.21
C ALA A 471 -19.96 6.83 13.58
N SER A 472 -18.88 6.07 13.80
CA SER A 472 -18.56 5.55 15.13
C SER A 472 -17.79 6.61 15.93
N GLU A 473 -18.38 7.10 17.02
CA GLU A 473 -17.69 8.00 17.97
C GLU A 473 -16.40 7.36 18.50
N ARG A 474 -16.43 6.05 18.76
CA ARG A 474 -15.26 5.26 19.15
C ARG A 474 -14.15 5.28 18.10
N ALA A 475 -14.49 5.11 16.81
CA ALA A 475 -13.51 5.18 15.73
C ALA A 475 -12.92 6.59 15.61
N PHE A 476 -13.75 7.62 15.79
CA PHE A 476 -13.32 9.02 15.76
C PHE A 476 -12.37 9.37 16.93
N ASP A 477 -12.69 8.94 18.15
CA ASP A 477 -11.82 9.08 19.32
C ASP A 477 -10.46 8.41 19.10
N MET A 478 -10.45 7.16 18.63
CA MET A 478 -9.21 6.45 18.26
C MET A 478 -8.40 7.22 17.22
N PHE A 479 -9.07 7.71 16.18
CA PHE A 479 -8.41 8.45 15.11
C PHE A 479 -7.74 9.74 15.62
N LEU A 480 -8.40 10.50 16.50
CA LEU A 480 -7.80 11.71 17.07
C LEU A 480 -6.56 11.39 17.93
N LYS A 481 -6.62 10.33 18.76
CA LYS A 481 -5.47 9.86 19.55
C LYS A 481 -4.33 9.37 18.68
N VAL A 482 -4.64 8.64 17.59
CA VAL A 482 -3.69 8.23 16.56
C VAL A 482 -3.02 9.44 15.93
N ARG A 483 -3.79 10.47 15.53
CA ARG A 483 -3.24 11.71 14.96
C ARG A 483 -2.32 12.43 15.93
N HIS A 484 -2.67 12.45 17.21
CA HIS A 484 -1.79 13.00 18.25
C HIS A 484 -0.45 12.24 18.30
N VAL A 485 -0.48 10.90 18.41
CA VAL A 485 0.74 10.06 18.40
C VAL A 485 1.56 10.28 17.12
N GLN A 486 0.91 10.34 15.96
CA GLN A 486 1.55 10.60 14.68
C GLN A 486 2.24 11.97 14.63
N SER A 487 1.61 13.01 15.20
CA SER A 487 2.22 14.35 15.28
C SER A 487 3.51 14.37 16.10
N LEU A 488 3.66 13.47 17.08
CA LEU A 488 4.86 13.32 17.89
C LEU A 488 5.97 12.53 17.17
N ASN A 489 5.63 11.74 16.15
CA ASN A 489 6.51 10.74 15.52
C ASN A 489 6.63 10.94 14.00
N GLY A 490 6.51 12.18 13.50
CA GLY A 490 6.69 12.47 12.07
C GLY A 490 5.70 11.73 11.15
N GLY A 491 4.48 11.45 11.63
CA GLY A 491 3.47 10.67 10.91
C GLY A 491 3.40 9.19 11.31
N GLY A 492 4.29 8.69 12.18
CA GLY A 492 4.36 7.29 12.61
C GLY A 492 3.86 7.00 14.02
N GLY A 493 4.27 5.86 14.58
CA GLY A 493 4.05 5.53 15.99
C GLY A 493 2.83 4.65 16.28
N VAL A 494 2.15 4.15 15.26
CA VAL A 494 0.94 3.33 15.43
C VAL A 494 1.08 1.95 14.77
N VAL A 495 0.76 0.92 15.54
CA VAL A 495 0.68 -0.48 15.09
C VAL A 495 -0.73 -1.00 15.34
N PHE A 496 -1.38 -1.47 14.28
CA PHE A 496 -2.67 -2.13 14.35
C PHE A 496 -2.50 -3.63 14.13
N ALA A 497 -3.28 -4.44 14.84
CA ALA A 497 -3.36 -5.88 14.68
C ALA A 497 -4.82 -6.31 14.52
N THR A 498 -5.07 -7.24 13.61
CA THR A 498 -6.42 -7.81 13.40
C THR A 498 -6.32 -9.24 12.91
N GLY A 499 -7.20 -10.12 13.40
CA GLY A 499 -7.34 -11.51 12.92
C GLY A 499 -8.37 -11.70 11.81
N THR A 500 -9.23 -10.71 11.62
CA THR A 500 -10.35 -10.71 10.68
C THR A 500 -10.02 -9.89 9.45
N GLU A 501 -10.43 -10.40 8.29
CA GLU A 501 -10.43 -9.64 7.03
C GLU A 501 -11.29 -8.37 7.22
N ALA A 502 -10.75 -7.23 6.77
CA ALA A 502 -11.28 -5.90 7.03
C ALA A 502 -12.60 -5.61 6.30
#